data_AF-A0A171D860-F1
#
_entry.id   AF-A0A171D860-F1
#
_cell.length_a   1.000
_cell.length_b   1.000
_cell.length_c   1.000
_cell.angle_alpha   90.00
_cell.angle_beta   90.00
_cell.angle_gamma   90.00
#
_symmetry.space_group_name_H-M   'P 1'
#
loop_
_entity.id
_entity.type
_entity.pdbx_description
1 polymer ?
#
loop_
_entity_poly.entity_id
_entity_poly.type
_entity_poly.pdbx_seq_one_letter_code
_entity_poly.pdbx_strand_id
1 'polypeptide(L)'
;MTRHNQTVDSQASPLLKAARLCPVDIRTEFGIGVPDVLEHLGHDEWEMALLLLEELGDAHPQPPDFWSLLADAARLMWLRRDADWYEWRRCEARSGVLRA
;
A
#
# COMPACT_ATOMS: atom_id res chain seq x y z
N MET A 1 5.64 -28.91 8.13
CA MET A 1 5.36 -28.52 6.74
C MET A 1 3.92 -28.06 6.67
N THR A 2 3.64 -26.76 6.80
CA THR A 2 2.25 -26.25 6.81
C THR A 2 2.17 -24.95 6.01
N ARG A 3 2.39 -25.05 4.70
CA ARG A 3 2.25 -23.96 3.71
C ARG A 3 0.78 -23.74 3.29
N HIS A 4 -0.16 -23.92 4.22
CA HIS A 4 -1.60 -23.96 3.90
C HIS A 4 -2.38 -22.77 4.50
N ASN A 5 -1.75 -21.91 5.31
CA ASN A 5 -2.38 -20.70 5.84
C ASN A 5 -1.99 -19.41 5.09
N GLN A 6 -0.84 -19.39 4.41
CA GLN A 6 -0.31 -18.18 3.76
C GLN A 6 -1.21 -17.66 2.63
N THR A 7 -1.80 -18.53 1.81
CA THR A 7 -2.60 -18.12 0.65
C THR A 7 -3.91 -17.41 1.04
N VAL A 8 -4.49 -17.71 2.20
CA VAL A 8 -5.73 -17.08 2.66
C VAL A 8 -5.43 -15.71 3.27
N ASP A 9 -4.32 -15.61 4.02
CA ASP A 9 -3.83 -14.33 4.57
C ASP A 9 -3.37 -13.37 3.45
N SER A 10 -2.72 -13.86 2.39
CA SER A 10 -2.31 -13.03 1.24
C SER A 10 -3.49 -12.46 0.44
N GLN A 11 -4.61 -13.20 0.27
CA GLN A 11 -5.79 -12.69 -0.46
C GLN A 11 -6.59 -11.66 0.35
N ALA A 12 -6.52 -11.72 1.68
CA ALA A 12 -7.10 -10.72 2.58
C ALA A 12 -6.18 -9.52 2.83
N SER A 13 -4.89 -9.62 2.43
CA SER A 13 -3.86 -8.63 2.72
C SER A 13 -4.29 -7.22 2.32
N PRO A 14 -4.24 -6.25 3.25
CA PRO A 14 -4.51 -4.86 2.92
C PRO A 14 -3.57 -4.30 1.84
N LEU A 15 -2.31 -4.76 1.80
CA LEU A 15 -1.35 -4.34 0.76
C LEU A 15 -1.75 -4.83 -0.63
N LEU A 16 -2.20 -6.08 -0.77
CA LEU A 16 -2.68 -6.59 -2.05
C LEU A 16 -3.93 -5.84 -2.52
N LYS A 17 -4.83 -5.49 -1.60
CA LYS A 17 -6.00 -4.68 -1.92
C LYS A 17 -5.60 -3.28 -2.37
N ALA A 18 -4.62 -2.65 -1.71
CA ALA A 18 -4.12 -1.33 -2.07
C ALA A 18 -3.47 -1.36 -3.47
N ALA A 19 -2.64 -2.35 -3.75
CA ALA A 19 -2.01 -2.53 -5.08
C ALA A 19 -3.05 -2.68 -6.21
N ARG A 20 -4.22 -3.27 -5.94
CA ARG A 20 -5.32 -3.41 -6.90
C ARG A 20 -6.08 -2.10 -7.16
N LEU A 21 -5.95 -1.10 -6.30
CA LEU A 21 -6.54 0.23 -6.51
C LEU A 21 -5.67 1.12 -7.41
N CYS A 22 -4.41 0.76 -7.58
CA CYS A 22 -3.48 1.47 -8.44
C CYS A 22 -3.77 1.19 -9.94
N PRO A 23 -3.70 2.20 -10.82
CA PRO A 23 -3.70 1.98 -12.27
C PRO A 23 -2.56 1.05 -12.70
N VAL A 24 -2.74 0.27 -13.77
CA VAL A 24 -1.75 -0.74 -14.19
C VAL A 24 -0.45 -0.12 -14.70
N ASP A 25 -0.53 1.07 -15.28
CA ASP A 25 0.55 1.82 -15.91
C ASP A 25 1.19 2.87 -14.99
N ILE A 26 0.73 2.97 -13.73
CA ILE A 26 1.32 3.88 -12.74
C ILE A 26 2.78 3.52 -12.46
N ARG A 27 3.62 4.55 -12.42
CA ARG A 27 5.05 4.42 -12.12
C ARG A 27 5.56 5.60 -11.31
N THR A 28 6.45 5.36 -10.36
CA THR A 28 7.24 6.43 -9.73
C THR A 28 8.30 6.94 -10.72
N GLU A 29 9.02 8.01 -10.36
CA GLU A 29 10.10 8.57 -11.17
C GLU A 29 11.26 7.57 -11.40
N PHE A 30 11.39 6.56 -10.54
CA PHE A 30 12.39 5.50 -10.65
C PHE A 30 11.90 4.28 -11.47
N GLY A 31 10.70 4.34 -12.04
CA GLY A 31 10.11 3.25 -12.82
C GLY A 31 9.48 2.13 -11.96
N ILE A 32 9.36 2.33 -10.66
CA ILE A 32 8.72 1.40 -9.73
C ILE A 32 7.20 1.42 -9.97
N GLY A 33 6.55 0.26 -10.04
CA GLY A 33 5.09 0.16 -10.17
C GLY A 33 4.51 -1.06 -9.46
N VAL A 34 3.24 -1.35 -9.78
CA VAL A 34 2.50 -2.45 -9.15
C VAL A 34 3.20 -3.81 -9.26
N PRO A 35 3.85 -4.19 -10.40
CA PRO A 35 4.57 -5.46 -10.47
C PRO A 35 5.67 -5.60 -9.41
N ASP A 36 6.39 -4.53 -9.12
CA ASP A 36 7.46 -4.50 -8.12
C ASP A 36 6.88 -4.72 -6.71
N VAL A 37 5.74 -4.09 -6.40
CA VAL A 37 5.00 -4.34 -5.14
C VAL A 37 4.60 -5.81 -5.02
N LEU A 38 4.06 -6.39 -6.09
CA LEU A 38 3.59 -7.78 -6.11
C LEU A 38 4.73 -8.79 -5.94
N GLU A 39 5.92 -8.48 -6.45
CA GLU A 39 7.13 -9.29 -6.25
C GLU A 39 7.50 -9.38 -4.76
N HIS A 40 7.56 -8.23 -4.08
CA HIS A 40 7.87 -8.17 -2.64
C HIS A 40 6.79 -8.86 -1.80
N LEU A 41 5.51 -8.71 -2.14
CA LEU A 41 4.43 -9.47 -1.49
C LEU A 41 4.56 -10.98 -1.70
N GLY A 42 5.06 -11.42 -2.87
CA GLY A 42 5.34 -12.82 -3.15
C GLY A 42 6.49 -13.40 -2.32
N HIS A 43 7.38 -12.54 -1.81
CA HIS A 43 8.51 -12.89 -0.97
C HIS A 43 8.27 -12.66 0.53
N ASP A 44 7.04 -12.35 0.96
CA ASP A 44 6.70 -11.99 2.34
C ASP A 44 7.46 -10.74 2.84
N GLU A 45 7.87 -9.84 1.94
CA GLU A 45 8.58 -8.59 2.23
C GLU A 45 7.58 -7.44 2.46
N TRP A 46 6.72 -7.61 3.48
CA TRP A 46 5.56 -6.75 3.73
C TRP A 46 5.90 -5.27 3.95
N GLU A 47 6.96 -4.97 4.70
CA GLU A 47 7.40 -3.59 4.94
C GLU A 47 7.91 -2.93 3.65
N MET A 48 8.59 -3.69 2.79
CA MET A 48 9.06 -3.17 1.50
C MET A 48 7.87 -2.92 0.57
N ALA A 49 6.93 -3.87 0.49
CA ALA A 49 5.70 -3.68 -0.28
C ALA A 49 4.88 -2.46 0.20
N LEU A 50 4.84 -2.21 1.52
CA LEU A 50 4.22 -1.00 2.09
C LEU A 50 4.94 0.26 1.62
N LEU A 51 6.27 0.30 1.71
CA LEU A 51 7.08 1.44 1.29
C LEU A 51 6.89 1.77 -0.19
N LEU A 52 6.89 0.76 -1.06
CA LEU A 52 6.68 0.97 -2.50
C LEU A 52 5.27 1.49 -2.81
N LEU A 53 4.25 1.05 -2.07
CA LEU A 53 2.90 1.58 -2.19
C LEU A 53 2.80 3.03 -1.71
N GLU A 54 3.44 3.38 -0.59
CA GLU A 54 3.55 4.77 -0.15
C GLU A 54 4.17 5.65 -1.24
N GLU A 55 5.28 5.22 -1.83
CA GLU A 55 5.96 5.96 -2.89
C GLU A 55 5.06 6.16 -4.14
N LEU A 56 4.31 5.12 -4.53
CA LEU A 56 3.32 5.23 -5.60
C LEU A 56 2.19 6.21 -5.25
N GLY A 57 1.77 6.25 -3.98
CA GLY A 57 0.73 7.15 -3.51
C GLY A 57 1.18 8.60 -3.37
N ASP A 58 2.46 8.83 -3.14
CA ASP A 58 3.04 10.17 -3.11
C ASP A 58 3.38 10.68 -4.50
N ALA A 59 3.80 9.80 -5.42
CA ALA A 59 4.03 10.16 -6.82
C ALA A 59 2.74 10.49 -7.57
N HIS A 60 1.62 9.85 -7.24
CA HIS A 60 0.33 10.06 -7.91
C HIS A 60 -0.82 10.11 -6.91
N PRO A 61 -1.77 11.05 -7.06
CA PRO A 61 -2.98 11.07 -6.24
C PRO A 61 -3.69 9.72 -6.15
N GLN A 62 -3.87 9.22 -4.93
CA GLN A 62 -4.61 7.98 -4.65
C GLN A 62 -5.93 8.24 -3.92
N PRO A 63 -6.94 7.37 -4.10
CA PRO A 63 -8.20 7.49 -3.39
C PRO A 63 -8.03 7.32 -1.87
N PRO A 64 -8.94 7.85 -1.04
CA PRO A 64 -8.88 7.68 0.43
C PRO A 64 -8.81 6.22 0.88
N ASP A 65 -9.45 5.31 0.15
CA ASP A 65 -9.47 3.88 0.46
C ASP A 65 -8.08 3.22 0.34
N PHE A 66 -7.24 3.72 -0.57
CA PHE A 66 -5.85 3.30 -0.70
C PHE A 66 -5.10 3.56 0.61
N TRP A 67 -5.15 4.80 1.09
CA TRP A 67 -4.49 5.22 2.32
C TRP A 67 -5.05 4.50 3.57
N SER A 68 -6.36 4.20 3.57
CA SER A 68 -6.96 3.40 4.65
C SER A 68 -6.36 2.00 4.72
N LEU A 69 -6.11 1.36 3.57
CA LEU A 69 -5.51 0.04 3.51
C LEU A 69 -4.04 0.06 3.96
N LEU A 70 -3.27 1.09 3.59
CA LEU A 70 -1.90 1.26 4.08
C LEU A 70 -1.87 1.44 5.61
N ALA A 71 -2.82 2.20 6.18
CA ALA A 71 -2.97 2.35 7.63
C ALA A 71 -3.25 1.00 8.31
N ASP A 72 -4.15 0.19 7.76
CA ASP A 72 -4.45 -1.14 8.31
C ASP A 72 -3.24 -2.09 8.21
N ALA A 73 -2.51 -2.05 7.09
CA ALA A 73 -1.27 -2.81 6.91
C ALA A 73 -0.21 -2.43 7.94
N ALA A 74 0.03 -1.13 8.12
CA ALA A 74 0.98 -0.60 9.10
C ALA A 74 0.62 -1.01 10.53
N ARG A 75 -0.67 -1.02 10.89
CA ARG A 75 -1.13 -1.51 12.21
C ARG A 75 -0.84 -2.99 12.42
N LEU A 76 -1.06 -3.83 11.41
CA LEU A 76 -0.73 -5.26 11.47
C LEU A 76 0.78 -5.52 11.65
N MET A 77 1.61 -4.61 11.14
CA MET A 77 3.07 -4.63 11.27
C MET A 77 3.59 -3.84 12.48
N TRP A 78 2.70 -3.33 13.35
CA TRP A 78 3.06 -2.53 14.53
C TRP A 78 3.80 -1.20 14.22
N LEU A 79 3.66 -0.70 13.00
CA LEU A 79 4.23 0.57 12.51
C LEU A 79 3.30 1.75 12.82
N ARG A 80 3.19 2.10 14.11
CA ARG A 80 2.20 3.10 14.57
C ARG A 80 2.37 4.47 13.91
N ARG A 81 3.61 4.93 13.75
CA ARG A 81 3.90 6.25 13.15
C ARG A 81 3.43 6.32 11.69
N ASP A 82 3.66 5.25 10.94
CA ASP A 82 3.27 5.19 9.53
C ASP A 82 1.75 5.06 9.41
N ALA A 83 1.11 4.29 10.29
CA ALA A 83 -0.36 4.23 10.37
C ALA A 83 -1.00 5.61 10.61
N ASP A 84 -0.44 6.42 11.51
CA ASP A 84 -0.92 7.78 11.79
C ASP A 84 -0.72 8.70 10.56
N TRP A 85 0.40 8.55 9.85
CA TRP A 85 0.66 9.27 8.60
C TRP A 85 -0.34 8.90 7.50
N TYR A 86 -0.62 7.61 7.30
CA TYR A 86 -1.58 7.16 6.29
C TYR A 86 -3.02 7.60 6.60
N GLU A 87 -3.42 7.61 7.87
CA GLU A 87 -4.72 8.15 8.27
C GLU A 87 -4.83 9.65 7.96
N TRP A 88 -3.74 10.40 8.15
CA TRP A 88 -3.66 11.79 7.74
C TRP A 88 -3.78 11.94 6.20
N ARG A 89 -3.04 11.15 5.40
CA ARG A 89 -3.14 11.14 3.92
C ARG A 89 -4.55 10.79 3.43
N ARG A 90 -5.22 9.84 4.09
CA ARG A 90 -6.63 9.52 3.83
C ARG A 90 -7.54 10.74 4.00
N CYS A 91 -7.35 11.50 5.08
CA CYS A 91 -8.14 12.70 5.35
C CYS A 91 -7.86 13.82 4.33
N GLU A 92 -6.59 13.97 3.92
CA GLU A 92 -6.18 14.89 2.85
C GLU A 92 -6.84 14.53 1.51
N ALA A 93 -6.73 13.25 1.09
CA ALA A 93 -7.32 12.75 -0.15
C ALA A 93 -8.85 12.93 -0.18
N ARG A 94 -9.54 12.72 0.95
CA ARG A 94 -10.99 12.91 1.06
C ARG A 94 -11.40 14.37 0.94
N SER A 95 -10.55 15.28 1.40
CA SER A 95 -10.84 16.72 1.40
C SER A 95 -10.58 17.38 0.04
N GLY A 96 -10.05 16.65 -0.94
CA GLY A 96 -9.71 17.18 -2.26
C GLY A 96 -8.53 18.16 -2.23
N VAL A 97 -7.78 18.21 -1.11
CA VAL A 97 -6.53 18.97 -1.02
C VAL A 97 -5.46 18.14 -1.72
N LEU A 98 -5.52 18.08 -3.04
CA LEU A 98 -4.41 17.62 -3.85
C LEU A 98 -3.36 18.74 -3.75
N ARG A 99 -2.20 18.43 -3.16
CA ARG A 99 -1.05 19.35 -3.19
C ARG A 99 -0.78 19.70 -4.66
N ALA A 100 -0.87 21.00 -4.97
CA ALA A 100 -0.49 21.57 -6.26
C ALA A 100 1.04 21.73 -6.33
#